data_AF-A0A533XEG0-F1
#
_entry.id   AF-A0A533XEG0-F1
#
_cell.length_a   1.000
_cell.length_b   1.000
_cell.length_c   1.000
_cell.angle_alpha   90.00
_cell.angle_beta   90.00
_cell.angle_gamma   90.00
#
_symmetry.space_group_name_H-M   'P 1'
#
loop_
_entity.id
_entity.type
_entity.pdbx_description
1 polymer ?
#
loop_
_entity_poly.entity_id
_entity_poly.type
_entity_poly.pdbx_seq_one_letter_code
_entity_poly.pdbx_strand_id
1 'polypeptide(L)'
;MAEHNLQTIAFPTLDDTQIAELGRCTHAAPHLYRDGETLFAVGDRDFKFHVIRSGEVEIIDYSGDVPRTITVHRKGAFTGDISHLTGNPSVVSGVARGDCEVYEISRDALRQTLNQCPTLSDIILQAFIARRQLLRKSADFTGLRVIGSRYSADTFRVRDFLAKNRALFTWVDVETDPDVDRLLKQFNVTEADTPVVACSSMLLLRNPSNRELAERIGILHPLEQTLYDLVVVGAGPAGLAAAVYGASEGLRTAVLERTAP
;
A
#
# COMPACT_ATOMS: atom_id res chain seq x y z
N MET A 1 -3.26 26.26 5.17
CA MET A 1 -4.69 25.93 5.38
C MET A 1 -5.10 24.59 4.75
N ALA A 2 -4.72 24.27 3.51
CA ALA A 2 -5.08 23.00 2.86
C ALA A 2 -4.47 21.74 3.54
N GLU A 3 -3.25 21.84 4.07
CA GLU A 3 -2.52 20.73 4.68
C GLU A 3 -3.06 20.33 6.07
N HIS A 4 -3.48 21.31 6.87
CA HIS A 4 -4.12 21.07 8.16
C HIS A 4 -5.48 20.37 8.01
N ASN A 5 -6.22 20.66 6.95
CA ASN A 5 -7.45 19.95 6.61
C ASN A 5 -7.15 18.48 6.21
N LEU A 6 -6.08 18.25 5.46
CA LEU A 6 -5.69 16.91 5.01
C LEU A 6 -5.30 15.99 6.17
N GLN A 7 -4.58 16.49 7.18
CA GLN A 7 -4.25 15.70 8.37
C GLN A 7 -5.49 15.29 9.16
N THR A 8 -6.43 16.22 9.36
CA THR A 8 -7.69 15.92 10.07
C THR A 8 -8.52 14.88 9.31
N ILE A 9 -8.58 14.97 7.98
CA ILE A 9 -9.27 13.98 7.14
C ILE A 9 -8.54 12.63 7.15
N ALA A 10 -7.21 12.62 7.20
CA ALA A 10 -6.42 11.39 7.20
C ALA A 10 -6.56 10.59 8.51
N PHE A 11 -6.74 11.25 9.65
CA PHE A 11 -6.73 10.60 10.96
C PHE A 11 -8.01 10.89 11.77
N PRO A 12 -9.20 10.55 11.25
CA PRO A 12 -10.43 10.74 11.99
C PRO A 12 -10.57 9.68 13.09
N THR A 13 -11.46 9.97 14.03
CA THR A 13 -11.91 9.04 15.07
C THR A 13 -13.37 8.70 14.84
N LEU A 14 -13.71 7.42 14.88
CA LEU A 14 -15.08 6.96 14.88
C LEU A 14 -15.71 7.15 16.26
N ASP A 15 -16.96 7.60 16.30
CA ASP A 15 -17.76 7.64 17.52
C ASP A 15 -18.30 6.26 17.91
N ASP A 16 -18.87 6.15 19.12
CA ASP A 16 -19.39 4.87 19.63
C ASP A 16 -20.55 4.32 18.77
N THR A 17 -21.31 5.17 18.08
CA THR A 17 -22.41 4.75 17.19
C THR A 17 -21.85 4.11 15.92
N GLN A 18 -20.84 4.73 15.33
CA GLN A 18 -20.10 4.26 14.15
C GLN A 18 -19.35 2.95 14.45
N ILE A 19 -18.72 2.83 15.63
CA ILE A 19 -18.08 1.58 16.06
C ILE A 19 -19.11 0.46 16.25
N ALA A 20 -20.28 0.77 16.85
CA ALA A 20 -21.35 -0.21 17.00
C ALA A 20 -21.94 -0.65 15.65
N GLU A 21 -22.04 0.27 14.68
CA GLU A 21 -22.45 -0.04 13.31
C GLU A 21 -21.44 -0.96 12.61
N LEU A 22 -20.15 -0.64 12.70
CA LEU A 22 -19.07 -1.46 12.18
C LEU A 22 -19.10 -2.89 12.77
N GLY A 23 -19.32 -3.00 14.08
CA GLY A 23 -19.44 -4.30 14.75
C GLY A 23 -20.60 -5.15 14.22
N ARG A 24 -21.74 -4.52 13.84
CA ARG A 24 -22.88 -5.22 13.23
C ARG A 24 -22.57 -5.73 11.82
N CYS A 25 -21.83 -4.96 11.02
CA CYS A 25 -21.52 -5.33 9.63
C CYS A 25 -20.41 -6.37 9.50
N THR A 26 -19.47 -6.37 10.45
CA THR A 26 -18.25 -7.19 10.34
C THR A 26 -18.28 -8.44 11.21
N HIS A 27 -19.15 -8.48 12.23
CA HIS A 27 -19.12 -9.48 13.29
C HIS A 27 -17.73 -9.61 13.94
N ALA A 28 -16.90 -8.56 13.89
CA ALA A 28 -15.55 -8.58 14.39
C ALA A 28 -15.55 -8.68 15.93
N ALA A 29 -14.88 -9.71 16.46
CA ALA A 29 -14.61 -9.81 17.87
C ALA A 29 -13.40 -8.93 18.24
N PRO A 30 -13.37 -8.36 19.46
CA PRO A 30 -12.16 -7.73 19.97
C PRO A 30 -10.99 -8.72 20.06
N HIS A 31 -9.82 -8.29 19.62
CA HIS A 31 -8.56 -9.00 19.74
C HIS A 31 -7.59 -8.19 20.61
N LEU A 32 -6.85 -8.87 21.49
CA LEU A 32 -5.87 -8.25 22.37
C LEU A 32 -4.46 -8.49 21.82
N TYR A 33 -3.77 -7.40 21.50
CA TYR A 33 -2.34 -7.37 21.20
C TYR A 33 -1.55 -6.95 22.44
N ARG A 34 -0.40 -7.59 22.68
CA ARG A 34 0.52 -7.20 23.76
C ARG A 34 1.46 -6.09 23.34
N ASP A 35 2.06 -5.41 24.31
CA ASP A 35 3.08 -4.39 24.06
C ASP A 35 4.18 -4.89 23.10
N GLY A 36 4.45 -4.12 22.05
CA GLY A 36 5.44 -4.44 21.01
C GLY A 36 5.00 -5.48 19.98
N GLU A 37 3.80 -6.06 20.11
CA GLU A 37 3.28 -7.04 19.15
C GLU A 37 2.93 -6.36 17.81
N THR A 38 3.30 -7.01 16.70
CA THR A 38 3.05 -6.50 15.36
C THR A 38 1.66 -6.93 14.89
N LEU A 39 0.79 -5.96 14.58
CA LEU A 39 -0.53 -6.23 14.01
C LEU A 39 -0.42 -6.55 12.51
N PHE A 40 0.48 -5.84 11.81
CA PHE A 40 0.85 -6.09 10.42
C PHE A 40 2.22 -5.47 10.14
N ALA A 41 3.00 -6.12 9.29
CA ALA A 41 4.31 -5.67 8.86
C ALA A 41 4.29 -5.06 7.45
N VAL A 42 5.32 -4.29 7.14
CA VAL A 42 5.60 -3.86 5.77
C VAL A 42 5.75 -5.08 4.86
N GLY A 43 5.12 -5.06 3.70
CA GLY A 43 5.11 -6.18 2.76
C GLY A 43 4.00 -7.21 2.99
N ASP A 44 3.27 -7.16 4.10
CA ASP A 44 2.13 -8.06 4.33
C ASP A 44 1.03 -7.79 3.31
N ARG A 45 0.47 -8.88 2.77
CA ARG A 45 -0.69 -8.88 1.87
C ARG A 45 -1.94 -9.27 2.65
N ASP A 46 -3.10 -8.82 2.15
CA ASP A 46 -4.42 -9.09 2.74
C ASP A 46 -4.47 -8.88 4.27
N PHE A 47 -3.67 -7.93 4.74
CA PHE A 47 -3.57 -7.56 6.15
C PHE A 47 -4.90 -6.95 6.62
N LYS A 48 -5.22 -7.21 7.88
CA LYS A 48 -6.51 -6.85 8.47
C LYS A 48 -6.61 -5.33 8.71
N PHE A 49 -7.82 -4.81 8.55
CA PHE A 49 -8.17 -3.46 8.95
C PHE A 49 -8.48 -3.47 10.46
N HIS A 50 -7.94 -2.51 11.20
CA HIS A 50 -8.08 -2.47 12.66
C HIS A 50 -8.75 -1.18 13.12
N VAL A 51 -9.73 -1.30 14.01
CA VAL A 51 -10.29 -0.16 14.75
C VAL A 51 -9.92 -0.28 16.22
N ILE A 52 -9.30 0.75 16.77
CA ILE A 52 -8.74 0.72 18.11
C ILE A 52 -9.88 0.90 19.12
N ARG A 53 -10.08 -0.10 19.98
CA ARG A 53 -11.06 -0.07 21.07
C ARG A 53 -10.46 0.53 22.33
N SER A 54 -9.24 0.12 22.68
CA SER A 54 -8.45 0.68 23.80
C SER A 54 -6.95 0.50 23.55
N GLY A 55 -6.11 1.28 24.23
CA GLY A 55 -4.66 1.28 24.01
C GLY A 55 -4.23 2.14 22.81
N GLU A 56 -3.01 1.88 22.33
CA GLU A 56 -2.40 2.63 21.23
C GLU A 56 -1.78 1.68 20.19
N VAL A 57 -1.90 2.04 18.91
CA VAL A 57 -1.20 1.38 17.80
C VAL A 57 -0.33 2.40 17.09
N GLU A 58 0.97 2.15 17.07
CA GLU A 58 1.96 2.98 16.38
C GLU A 58 2.09 2.52 14.92
N ILE A 59 2.02 3.49 13.99
CA ILE A 59 2.26 3.26 12.57
C ILE A 59 3.67 3.71 12.23
N ILE A 60 4.51 2.78 11.77
CA ILE A 60 5.94 2.98 11.57
C ILE A 60 6.31 2.78 10.11
N ASP A 61 7.04 3.74 9.55
CA ASP A 61 7.75 3.64 8.27
C ASP A 61 9.16 3.08 8.50
N TYR A 62 9.45 1.93 7.88
CA TYR A 62 10.78 1.32 7.88
C TYR A 62 11.54 1.52 6.55
N SER A 63 10.94 2.20 5.58
CA SER A 63 11.48 2.32 4.21
C SER A 63 12.73 3.20 4.11
N GLY A 64 12.90 4.15 5.04
CA GLY A 64 14.09 4.98 5.15
C GLY A 64 15.27 4.27 5.85
N ASP A 65 16.34 5.02 6.08
CA ASP A 65 17.54 4.51 6.78
C ASP A 65 17.31 4.33 8.30
N VAL A 66 16.34 5.05 8.88
CA VAL A 66 15.94 4.94 10.29
C VAL A 66 14.42 4.79 10.36
N PRO A 67 13.87 3.88 11.21
CA PRO A 67 12.44 3.77 11.42
C PRO A 67 11.83 5.08 11.92
N ARG A 68 10.65 5.43 11.40
CA ARG A 68 9.95 6.68 11.76
C ARG A 68 8.48 6.44 12.05
N THR A 69 8.01 7.02 13.15
CA THR A 69 6.59 7.04 13.48
C THR A 69 5.86 8.00 12.55
N ILE A 70 4.88 7.49 11.80
CA ILE A 70 3.98 8.30 10.98
C ILE A 70 2.85 8.87 11.84
N THR A 71 2.25 8.01 12.68
CA THR A 71 1.15 8.37 13.56
C THR A 71 0.97 7.35 14.67
N VAL A 72 0.23 7.73 15.71
CA VAL A 72 -0.21 6.82 16.78
C VAL A 72 -1.73 6.86 16.83
N HIS A 73 -2.36 5.74 16.48
CA HIS A 73 -3.79 5.57 16.58
C HIS A 73 -4.19 5.22 18.01
N ARG A 74 -5.28 5.86 18.48
CA ARG A 74 -5.88 5.66 19.81
C ARG A 74 -7.33 5.24 19.67
N LYS A 75 -8.04 5.06 20.80
CA LYS A 75 -9.47 4.73 20.83
C LYS A 75 -10.27 5.48 19.76
N GLY A 76 -11.03 4.74 18.97
CA GLY A 76 -11.89 5.23 17.89
C GLY A 76 -11.17 5.48 16.56
N ALA A 77 -9.83 5.63 16.56
CA ALA A 77 -9.08 5.69 15.31
C ALA A 77 -8.98 4.30 14.65
N PHE A 78 -8.55 4.29 13.40
CA PHE A 78 -8.43 3.06 12.61
C PHE A 78 -7.23 3.08 11.67
N THR A 79 -6.68 1.90 11.40
CA THR A 79 -5.49 1.70 10.55
C THR A 79 -5.84 1.70 9.05
N GLY A 80 -4.82 1.54 8.20
CA GLY A 80 -5.03 1.21 6.80
C GLY A 80 -4.97 2.38 5.83
N ASP A 81 -4.87 2.05 4.55
CA ASP A 81 -4.97 2.98 3.44
C ASP A 81 -5.55 2.29 2.19
N ILE A 82 -5.39 2.90 1.02
CA ILE A 82 -5.88 2.36 -0.25
C ILE A 82 -5.42 0.92 -0.56
N SER A 83 -4.30 0.46 0.02
CA SER A 83 -3.79 -0.91 -0.13
C SER A 83 -4.82 -1.97 0.32
N HIS A 84 -5.67 -1.68 1.32
CA HIS A 84 -6.74 -2.63 1.71
C HIS A 84 -7.75 -2.88 0.58
N LEU A 85 -7.99 -1.89 -0.28
CA LEU A 85 -8.95 -2.00 -1.37
C LEU A 85 -8.33 -2.68 -2.59
N THR A 86 -7.11 -2.27 -2.93
CA THR A 86 -6.39 -2.77 -4.12
C THR A 86 -5.75 -4.14 -3.89
N GLY A 87 -5.51 -4.55 -2.64
CA GLY A 87 -4.81 -5.80 -2.31
C GLY A 87 -3.29 -5.68 -2.48
N ASN A 88 -2.79 -4.45 -2.57
CA ASN A 88 -1.35 -4.21 -2.57
C ASN A 88 -0.81 -4.45 -1.16
N PRO A 89 0.49 -4.78 -1.03
CA PRO A 89 1.11 -4.95 0.27
C PRO A 89 1.05 -3.68 1.11
N SER A 90 1.15 -3.85 2.43
CA SER A 90 1.33 -2.72 3.32
C SER A 90 2.68 -2.04 3.06
N VAL A 91 2.68 -0.71 3.06
CA VAL A 91 3.89 0.11 2.92
C VAL A 91 4.47 0.56 4.26
N VAL A 92 3.77 0.26 5.36
CA VAL A 92 4.10 0.63 6.74
C VAL A 92 3.80 -0.55 7.67
N SER A 93 4.27 -0.51 8.91
CA SER A 93 3.92 -1.51 9.92
C SER A 93 3.04 -0.90 11.00
N GLY A 94 2.17 -1.71 11.60
CA GLY A 94 1.38 -1.36 12.78
C GLY A 94 1.82 -2.18 13.97
N VAL A 95 2.25 -1.52 15.05
CA VAL A 95 2.77 -2.16 16.27
C VAL A 95 1.98 -1.67 17.48
N ALA A 96 1.59 -2.58 18.37
CA ALA A 96 0.93 -2.22 19.62
C ALA A 96 1.91 -1.49 20.55
N ARG A 97 1.44 -0.38 21.14
CA ARG A 97 2.18 0.38 22.14
C ARG A 97 1.44 0.28 23.47
N GLY A 98 1.96 -0.56 24.36
CA GLY A 98 1.22 -1.13 25.47
C GLY A 98 0.21 -2.18 25.02
N ASP A 99 -0.46 -2.81 25.98
CA ASP A 99 -1.57 -3.72 25.70
C ASP A 99 -2.71 -2.95 25.00
N CYS A 100 -3.13 -3.45 23.83
CA CYS A 100 -4.09 -2.79 22.96
C CYS A 100 -5.20 -3.77 22.55
N GLU A 101 -6.45 -3.34 22.68
CA GLU A 101 -7.61 -4.09 22.22
C GLU A 101 -8.15 -3.45 20.94
N VAL A 102 -8.30 -4.24 19.88
CA VAL A 102 -8.72 -3.79 18.55
C VAL A 102 -9.81 -4.67 17.98
N TYR A 103 -10.67 -4.10 17.13
CA TYR A 103 -11.52 -4.89 16.26
C TYR A 103 -10.75 -5.25 15.00
N GLU A 104 -10.59 -6.54 14.74
CA GLU A 104 -9.96 -7.07 13.54
C GLU A 104 -10.98 -7.30 12.43
N ILE A 105 -10.78 -6.65 11.29
CA ILE A 105 -11.74 -6.69 10.17
C ILE A 105 -11.00 -7.19 8.94
N SER A 106 -11.50 -8.29 8.37
CA SER A 106 -10.95 -8.84 7.12
C SER A 106 -11.22 -7.90 5.96
N ARG A 107 -10.47 -8.09 4.86
CA ARG A 107 -10.66 -7.33 3.63
C ARG A 107 -12.09 -7.43 3.08
N ASP A 108 -12.69 -8.62 3.14
CA ASP A 108 -14.06 -8.85 2.66
C ASP A 108 -15.09 -8.18 3.56
N ALA A 109 -14.92 -8.26 4.89
CA ALA A 109 -15.79 -7.57 5.83
C ALA A 109 -15.70 -6.04 5.70
N LEU A 110 -14.49 -5.50 5.45
CA LEU A 110 -14.31 -4.08 5.14
C LEU A 110 -15.05 -3.72 3.84
N ARG A 111 -14.87 -4.50 2.76
CA ARG A 111 -15.60 -4.27 1.49
C ARG A 111 -17.11 -4.28 1.68
N GLN A 112 -17.64 -5.23 2.46
CA GLN A 112 -19.07 -5.27 2.80
C GLN A 112 -19.50 -4.02 3.56
N THR A 113 -18.73 -3.59 4.56
CA THR A 113 -18.99 -2.35 5.31
C THR A 113 -19.06 -1.13 4.39
N LEU A 114 -18.09 -0.97 3.49
CA LEU A 114 -18.04 0.16 2.55
C LEU A 114 -19.24 0.18 1.59
N ASN A 115 -19.82 -0.99 1.28
CA ASN A 115 -21.00 -1.10 0.42
C ASN A 115 -22.32 -0.90 1.18
N GLN A 116 -22.38 -1.28 2.46
CA GLN A 116 -23.62 -1.32 3.23
C GLN A 116 -23.82 -0.10 4.15
N CYS A 117 -22.75 0.61 4.50
CA CYS A 117 -22.77 1.72 5.45
C CYS A 117 -22.21 3.01 4.80
N PRO A 118 -23.06 3.84 4.17
CA PRO A 118 -22.61 5.06 3.49
C PRO A 118 -21.79 6.00 4.38
N THR A 119 -22.22 6.20 5.63
CA THR A 119 -21.55 7.10 6.57
C THR A 119 -20.13 6.65 6.91
N LEU A 120 -19.93 5.35 7.17
CA LEU A 120 -18.60 4.78 7.42
C LEU A 120 -17.75 4.78 6.15
N SER A 121 -18.38 4.52 5.00
CA SER A 121 -17.71 4.48 3.70
C SER A 121 -17.04 5.80 3.37
N ASP A 122 -17.76 6.92 3.50
CA ASP A 122 -17.20 8.24 3.24
C ASP A 122 -16.01 8.55 4.15
N ILE A 123 -16.13 8.29 5.45
CA ILE A 123 -15.05 8.55 6.42
C ILE A 123 -13.80 7.71 6.10
N ILE A 124 -13.97 6.40 5.89
CA ILE A 124 -12.85 5.48 5.65
C ILE A 124 -12.18 5.77 4.31
N LEU A 125 -12.95 5.97 3.24
CA LEU A 125 -12.42 6.24 1.91
C LEU A 125 -11.67 7.58 1.86
N GLN A 126 -12.22 8.64 2.46
CA GLN A 126 -11.53 9.93 2.54
C GLN A 126 -10.24 9.82 3.35
N ALA A 127 -10.25 9.10 4.48
CA ALA A 127 -9.04 8.85 5.27
C ALA A 127 -7.98 8.10 4.45
N PHE A 128 -8.36 7.04 3.72
CA PHE A 128 -7.43 6.26 2.89
C PHE A 128 -6.80 7.10 1.78
N ILE A 129 -7.60 7.93 1.09
CA ILE A 129 -7.11 8.83 0.05
C ILE A 129 -6.16 9.87 0.67
N ALA A 130 -6.55 10.48 1.78
CA ALA A 130 -5.76 11.51 2.46
C ALA A 130 -4.42 10.97 2.99
N ARG A 131 -4.42 9.79 3.63
CA ARG A 131 -3.19 9.10 4.08
C ARG A 131 -2.24 8.85 2.91
N ARG A 132 -2.75 8.33 1.78
CA ARG A 132 -1.90 8.08 0.60
C ARG A 132 -1.34 9.38 0.01
N GLN A 133 -2.09 10.48 0.06
CA GLN A 133 -1.58 11.79 -0.35
C GLN A 133 -0.51 12.32 0.60
N LEU A 134 -0.66 12.14 1.91
CA LEU A 134 0.35 12.53 2.90
C LEU A 134 1.66 11.77 2.68
N LEU A 135 1.60 10.44 2.51
CA LEU A 135 2.80 9.64 2.24
C LEU A 135 3.52 10.07 0.95
N ARG A 136 2.78 10.40 -0.10
CA ARG A 136 3.35 10.88 -1.37
C ARG A 136 4.03 12.24 -1.28
N LYS A 137 3.52 13.13 -0.42
CA LYS A 137 4.04 14.49 -0.25
C LYS A 137 5.13 14.58 0.81
N SER A 138 5.20 13.59 1.69
CA SER A 138 6.19 13.53 2.76
C SER A 138 7.60 13.42 2.16
N ALA A 139 8.44 14.43 2.42
CA ALA A 139 9.86 14.36 2.09
C ALA A 139 10.59 13.28 2.91
N ASP A 140 9.99 12.89 4.03
CA ASP A 140 10.53 11.94 4.99
C ASP A 140 10.16 10.49 4.69
N PHE A 141 9.19 10.26 3.81
CA PHE A 141 8.79 8.92 3.38
C PHE A 141 9.59 8.51 2.15
N THR A 142 10.37 7.43 2.27
CA THR A 142 11.25 6.98 1.18
C THR A 142 10.55 5.99 0.24
N GLY A 143 9.77 5.05 0.78
CA GLY A 143 9.22 3.94 0.02
C GLY A 143 10.32 3.10 -0.66
N LEU A 144 10.06 2.66 -1.89
CA LEU A 144 11.10 2.02 -2.70
C LEU A 144 12.15 3.05 -3.13
N ARG A 145 13.43 2.70 -3.06
CA ARG A 145 14.51 3.50 -3.66
C ARG A 145 14.85 2.94 -5.02
N VAL A 146 14.81 3.79 -6.04
CA VAL A 146 15.35 3.49 -7.37
C VAL A 146 16.63 4.29 -7.54
N ILE A 147 17.77 3.62 -7.63
CA ILE A 147 19.07 4.26 -7.86
C ILE A 147 19.44 4.03 -9.31
N GLY A 148 19.58 5.09 -10.11
CA GLY A 148 19.97 4.94 -11.51
C GLY A 148 20.02 6.26 -12.27
N SER A 149 20.69 6.22 -13.42
CA SER A 149 20.94 7.39 -14.26
C SER A 149 19.69 7.98 -14.90
N ARG A 150 19.61 9.32 -14.95
CA ARG A 150 18.60 10.06 -15.74
C ARG A 150 18.69 9.83 -17.25
N TYR A 151 19.83 9.36 -17.75
CA TYR A 151 20.07 9.08 -19.16
C TYR A 151 19.81 7.62 -19.54
N SER A 152 19.53 6.75 -18.56
CA SER A 152 19.27 5.34 -18.79
C SER A 152 17.80 5.08 -19.12
N ALA A 153 17.57 4.42 -20.26
CA ALA A 153 16.24 3.95 -20.66
C ALA A 153 15.67 2.92 -19.67
N ASP A 154 16.52 2.09 -19.06
CA ASP A 154 16.09 1.12 -18.05
C ASP A 154 15.66 1.80 -16.74
N THR A 155 16.39 2.83 -16.30
CA THR A 155 15.98 3.64 -15.14
C THR A 155 14.62 4.28 -15.39
N PHE A 156 14.42 4.86 -16.58
CA PHE A 156 13.12 5.41 -16.96
C PHE A 156 12.02 4.33 -16.94
N ARG A 157 12.27 3.15 -17.54
CA ARG A 157 11.33 2.02 -17.57
C ARG A 157 10.88 1.60 -16.18
N VAL A 158 11.81 1.41 -15.25
CA VAL A 158 11.51 1.02 -13.86
C VAL A 158 10.67 2.10 -13.17
N ARG A 159 11.05 3.37 -13.29
CA ARG A 159 10.34 4.49 -12.66
C ARG A 159 8.93 4.68 -13.23
N ASP A 160 8.80 4.62 -14.56
CA ASP A 160 7.51 4.73 -15.26
C ASP A 160 6.58 3.58 -14.85
N PHE A 161 7.11 2.35 -14.74
CA PHE A 161 6.35 1.20 -14.27
C PHE A 161 5.83 1.38 -12.83
N LEU A 162 6.70 1.79 -11.89
CA LEU A 162 6.30 2.05 -10.51
C LEU A 162 5.27 3.18 -10.40
N ALA A 163 5.46 4.25 -11.17
CA ALA A 163 4.54 5.39 -11.19
C ALA A 163 3.15 4.99 -11.72
N LYS A 164 3.09 4.23 -12.84
CA LYS A 164 1.83 3.73 -13.41
C LYS A 164 1.08 2.80 -12.45
N ASN A 165 1.81 2.00 -11.68
CA ASN A 165 1.24 1.11 -10.67
C ASN A 165 1.05 1.77 -9.29
N ARG A 166 1.23 3.10 -9.21
CA ARG A 166 1.01 3.90 -8.00
C ARG A 166 1.86 3.47 -6.80
N ALA A 167 2.96 2.74 -7.04
CA ALA A 167 3.94 2.39 -6.02
C ALA A 167 4.63 3.67 -5.52
N LEU A 168 4.90 3.73 -4.22
CA LEU A 168 5.60 4.86 -3.63
C LEU A 168 7.10 4.61 -3.73
N PHE A 169 7.82 5.54 -4.37
CA PHE A 169 9.25 5.42 -4.55
C PHE A 169 9.94 6.79 -4.59
N THR A 170 11.20 6.80 -4.17
CA THR A 170 12.15 7.89 -4.38
C THR A 170 13.16 7.47 -5.44
N TRP A 171 13.52 8.39 -6.32
CA TRP A 171 14.57 8.20 -7.31
C TRP A 171 15.83 8.93 -6.88
N VAL A 172 16.93 8.19 -6.78
CA VAL A 172 18.28 8.69 -6.52
C VAL A 172 19.01 8.70 -7.85
N ASP A 173 19.32 9.90 -8.32
CA ASP A 173 19.96 10.12 -9.62
C ASP A 173 21.48 10.07 -9.48
N VAL A 174 22.12 9.12 -10.19
CA VAL A 174 23.56 8.86 -10.02
C VAL A 174 24.43 10.06 -10.39
N GLU A 175 23.92 10.96 -11.23
CA GLU A 175 24.67 12.14 -11.67
C GLU A 175 24.64 13.33 -10.70
N THR A 176 23.62 13.44 -9.84
CA THR A 176 23.39 14.68 -9.08
C THR A 176 23.15 14.49 -7.60
N ASP A 177 22.81 13.28 -7.17
CA ASP A 177 22.49 13.03 -5.77
C ASP A 177 23.77 12.76 -4.96
N PRO A 178 24.03 13.51 -3.88
CA PRO A 178 25.25 13.39 -3.09
C PRO A 178 25.36 12.06 -2.33
N ASP A 179 24.26 11.33 -2.13
CA ASP A 179 24.24 10.07 -1.37
C ASP A 179 24.56 8.83 -2.23
N VAL A 180 24.76 8.98 -3.54
CA VAL A 180 24.95 7.87 -4.49
C VAL A 180 26.09 6.94 -4.08
N ASP A 181 27.28 7.48 -3.82
CA ASP A 181 28.45 6.67 -3.44
C ASP A 181 28.21 5.89 -2.15
N ARG A 182 27.52 6.51 -1.18
CA ARG A 182 27.16 5.87 0.09
C ARG A 182 26.20 4.71 -0.16
N LEU A 183 25.16 4.93 -0.96
CA LEU A 183 24.12 3.94 -1.24
C LEU A 183 24.67 2.77 -2.08
N LEU A 184 25.48 3.04 -3.11
CA LEU A 184 26.11 1.99 -3.92
C LEU A 184 27.00 1.08 -3.05
N LYS A 185 27.81 1.67 -2.16
CA LYS A 185 28.61 0.92 -1.17
C LYS A 185 27.75 0.14 -0.20
N GLN A 186 26.70 0.74 0.34
CA GLN A 186 25.78 0.11 1.29
C GLN A 186 25.13 -1.15 0.71
N PHE A 187 24.71 -1.10 -0.56
CA PHE A 187 24.08 -2.24 -1.24
C PHE A 187 25.07 -3.17 -1.96
N ASN A 188 26.37 -2.89 -1.88
CA ASN A 188 27.44 -3.63 -2.57
C ASN A 188 27.16 -3.79 -4.08
N VAL A 189 26.88 -2.66 -4.73
CA VAL A 189 26.60 -2.52 -6.17
C VAL A 189 27.45 -1.42 -6.77
N THR A 190 27.57 -1.43 -8.09
CA THR A 190 28.26 -0.40 -8.87
C THR A 190 27.26 0.35 -9.77
N GLU A 191 27.68 1.45 -10.38
CA GLU A 191 26.85 2.15 -11.38
C GLU A 191 26.44 1.23 -12.55
N ALA A 192 27.26 0.24 -12.89
CA ALA A 192 26.97 -0.72 -13.95
C ALA A 192 25.82 -1.68 -13.60
N ASP A 193 25.47 -1.83 -12.32
CA ASP A 193 24.32 -2.62 -11.87
C ASP A 193 22.99 -1.83 -11.94
N THR A 194 23.03 -0.53 -12.27
CA THR A 194 21.85 0.35 -12.24
C THR A 194 20.93 0.15 -13.47
N PRO A 195 19.60 0.34 -13.33
CA PRO A 195 18.89 0.78 -12.13
C PRO A 195 18.79 -0.30 -11.05
N VAL A 196 19.08 0.09 -9.82
CA VAL A 196 18.94 -0.76 -8.63
C VAL A 196 17.67 -0.37 -7.88
N VAL A 197 16.90 -1.37 -7.43
CA VAL A 197 15.72 -1.15 -6.58
C VAL A 197 16.01 -1.70 -5.18
N ALA A 198 15.79 -0.87 -4.16
CA ALA A 198 16.01 -1.20 -2.76
C ALA A 198 14.85 -0.71 -1.88
N CYS A 199 14.75 -1.21 -0.65
CA CYS A 199 13.84 -0.72 0.37
C CYS A 199 14.55 -0.83 1.73
N SER A 200 14.60 0.26 2.50
CA SER A 200 15.46 0.32 3.69
C SER A 200 16.90 -0.14 3.35
N SER A 201 17.56 -0.83 4.26
CA SER A 201 18.89 -1.43 4.03
C SER A 201 18.90 -2.67 3.13
N MET A 202 17.75 -3.09 2.57
CA MET A 202 17.63 -4.28 1.74
C MET A 202 17.72 -3.95 0.24
N LEU A 203 18.71 -4.52 -0.43
CA LEU A 203 18.75 -4.59 -1.89
C LEU A 203 17.68 -5.58 -2.38
N LEU A 204 16.75 -5.12 -3.24
CA LEU A 204 15.70 -5.99 -3.76
C LEU A 204 16.09 -6.60 -5.10
N LEU A 205 16.49 -5.77 -6.07
CA LEU A 205 16.72 -6.15 -7.47
C LEU A 205 17.78 -5.27 -8.15
N ARG A 206 18.51 -5.84 -9.12
CA ARG A 206 19.44 -5.15 -10.01
C ARG A 206 18.91 -5.20 -11.43
N ASN A 207 18.78 -4.05 -12.09
CA ASN A 207 18.14 -3.85 -13.40
C ASN A 207 16.98 -4.82 -13.72
N PRO A 208 15.91 -4.86 -12.90
CA PRO A 208 14.86 -5.86 -13.08
C PRO A 208 14.00 -5.59 -14.31
N SER A 209 13.43 -6.63 -14.88
CA SER A 209 12.25 -6.53 -15.74
C SER A 209 11.03 -6.05 -14.95
N ASN A 210 10.02 -5.54 -15.65
CA ASN A 210 8.78 -5.09 -15.00
C ASN A 210 8.07 -6.23 -14.25
N ARG A 211 8.19 -7.47 -14.75
CA ARG A 211 7.60 -8.65 -14.14
C ARG A 211 8.30 -9.01 -12.84
N GLU A 212 9.63 -9.12 -12.84
CA GLU A 212 10.40 -9.41 -11.63
C GLU A 212 10.16 -8.33 -10.56
N LEU A 213 10.07 -7.07 -10.99
CA LEU A 213 9.74 -5.98 -10.11
C LEU A 213 8.33 -6.12 -9.52
N ALA A 214 7.32 -6.43 -10.33
CA ALA A 214 5.94 -6.66 -9.89
C ALA A 214 5.83 -7.80 -8.86
N GLU A 215 6.50 -8.92 -9.15
CA GLU A 215 6.55 -10.09 -8.27
C GLU A 215 7.20 -9.72 -6.93
N ARG A 216 8.37 -9.08 -6.98
CA ARG A 216 9.14 -8.74 -5.77
C ARG A 216 8.44 -7.74 -4.87
N ILE A 217 7.81 -6.70 -5.42
CA ILE A 217 7.11 -5.67 -4.62
C ILE A 217 5.67 -6.08 -4.31
N GLY A 218 5.25 -7.26 -4.73
CA GLY A 218 3.96 -7.83 -4.42
C GLY A 218 2.78 -7.12 -5.09
N ILE A 219 2.95 -6.56 -6.28
CA ILE A 219 1.82 -6.02 -7.05
C ILE A 219 1.38 -6.95 -8.18
N LEU A 220 2.10 -8.03 -8.45
CA LEU A 220 1.59 -9.08 -9.34
C LEU A 220 0.42 -9.79 -8.64
N HIS A 221 -0.74 -9.81 -9.29
CA HIS A 221 -1.90 -10.56 -8.84
C HIS A 221 -1.91 -11.94 -9.52
N PRO A 222 -1.89 -13.04 -8.75
CA PRO A 222 -1.97 -14.36 -9.35
C PRO A 222 -3.35 -14.54 -10.00
N LEU A 223 -3.37 -15.11 -11.20
CA LEU A 223 -4.61 -15.59 -11.79
C LEU A 223 -5.10 -16.81 -11.02
N GLU A 224 -6.40 -16.85 -10.75
CA GLU A 224 -7.03 -18.03 -10.20
C GLU A 224 -6.93 -19.18 -11.22
N GLN A 225 -6.65 -20.38 -10.75
CA GLN A 225 -6.66 -21.57 -11.60
C GLN A 225 -8.09 -22.04 -11.86
N THR A 226 -8.81 -21.26 -12.65
CA THR A 226 -10.22 -21.47 -12.99
C THR A 226 -10.44 -21.38 -14.49
N LEU A 227 -11.62 -21.83 -14.95
CA LEU A 227 -12.04 -21.63 -16.33
C LEU A 227 -12.52 -20.19 -16.50
N TYR A 228 -11.94 -19.50 -17.48
CA TYR A 228 -12.35 -18.16 -17.90
C TYR A 228 -13.11 -18.25 -19.23
N ASP A 229 -14.25 -17.57 -19.30
CA ASP A 229 -15.09 -17.53 -20.50
C ASP A 229 -14.58 -16.50 -21.53
N LEU A 230 -13.86 -15.48 -21.06
CA LEU A 230 -13.29 -14.41 -21.88
C LEU A 230 -11.94 -13.96 -21.33
N VAL A 231 -10.92 -13.93 -22.18
CA VAL A 231 -9.62 -13.33 -21.88
C VAL A 231 -9.40 -12.12 -22.77
N VAL A 232 -9.20 -10.95 -22.16
CA VAL A 232 -8.90 -9.70 -22.84
C VAL A 232 -7.43 -9.38 -22.68
N VAL A 233 -6.72 -9.16 -23.79
CA VAL A 233 -5.30 -8.76 -23.77
C VAL A 233 -5.21 -7.26 -24.03
N GLY A 234 -4.75 -6.53 -23.01
CA GLY A 234 -4.62 -5.08 -22.98
C GLY A 234 -5.72 -4.42 -22.14
N ALA A 235 -5.32 -3.66 -21.11
CA ALA A 235 -6.21 -2.92 -20.22
C ALA A 235 -6.43 -1.45 -20.67
N GLY A 236 -6.37 -1.19 -21.97
CA GLY A 236 -6.78 0.08 -22.55
C GLY A 236 -8.30 0.28 -22.48
N PRO A 237 -8.83 1.46 -22.89
CA PRO A 237 -10.26 1.76 -22.79
C PRO A 237 -11.17 0.69 -23.43
N ALA A 238 -10.81 0.20 -24.62
CA ALA A 238 -11.57 -0.85 -25.31
C ALA A 238 -11.51 -2.20 -24.59
N GLY A 239 -10.34 -2.58 -24.08
CA GLY A 239 -10.16 -3.85 -23.36
C GLY A 239 -10.87 -3.85 -22.01
N LEU A 240 -10.76 -2.77 -21.24
CA LEU A 240 -11.53 -2.62 -20.00
C LEU A 240 -13.03 -2.59 -20.26
N ALA A 241 -13.50 -1.90 -21.30
CA ALA A 241 -14.91 -1.96 -21.68
C ALA A 241 -15.37 -3.39 -21.97
N ALA A 242 -14.62 -4.13 -22.82
CA ALA A 242 -14.92 -5.52 -23.13
C ALA A 242 -14.97 -6.40 -21.87
N ALA A 243 -14.03 -6.23 -20.95
CA ALA A 243 -13.96 -7.00 -19.71
C ALA A 243 -15.14 -6.70 -18.76
N VAL A 244 -15.50 -5.42 -18.60
CA VAL A 244 -16.61 -4.99 -17.74
C VAL A 244 -17.94 -5.48 -18.30
N TYR A 245 -18.18 -5.31 -19.60
CA TYR A 245 -19.42 -5.77 -20.23
C TYR A 245 -19.51 -7.30 -20.24
N GLY A 246 -18.41 -8.01 -20.48
CA GLY A 246 -18.38 -9.47 -20.36
C GLY A 246 -18.75 -9.92 -18.93
N ALA A 247 -18.15 -9.29 -17.92
CA ALA A 247 -18.44 -9.60 -16.52
C ALA A 247 -19.89 -9.28 -16.13
N SER A 248 -20.47 -8.19 -16.64
CA SER A 248 -21.88 -7.85 -16.37
C SER A 248 -22.87 -8.83 -16.97
N GLU A 249 -22.50 -9.50 -18.07
CA GLU A 249 -23.26 -10.61 -18.67
C GLU A 249 -22.99 -11.97 -17.97
N GLY A 250 -22.26 -11.96 -16.84
CA GLY A 250 -21.98 -13.14 -16.03
C GLY A 250 -20.80 -13.99 -16.50
N LEU A 251 -20.02 -13.53 -17.47
CA LEU A 251 -18.80 -14.21 -17.92
C LEU A 251 -17.70 -14.10 -16.85
N ARG A 252 -16.94 -15.18 -16.65
CA ARG A 252 -15.67 -15.12 -15.93
C ARG A 252 -14.61 -14.50 -16.82
N THR A 253 -14.37 -13.20 -16.65
CA THR A 253 -13.43 -12.44 -17.47
C THR A 253 -12.06 -12.30 -16.81
N ALA A 254 -11.00 -12.42 -17.61
CA ALA A 254 -9.64 -12.07 -17.21
C ALA A 254 -9.09 -10.97 -18.12
N VAL A 255 -8.33 -10.03 -17.56
CA VAL A 255 -7.62 -9.00 -18.32
C VAL A 255 -6.12 -9.18 -18.09
N LEU A 256 -5.37 -9.26 -19.18
CA LEU A 256 -3.91 -9.37 -19.15
C LEU A 256 -3.31 -8.08 -19.67
N GLU A 257 -2.52 -7.38 -18.84
CA GLU A 257 -1.82 -6.16 -19.22
C GLU A 257 -0.33 -6.27 -18.89
N ARG A 258 0.50 -5.75 -19.78
CA ARG A 258 1.96 -5.77 -19.65
C ARG A 258 2.46 -4.75 -18.62
N THR A 259 1.76 -3.63 -18.46
CA THR A 259 2.18 -2.54 -17.56
C THR A 259 1.39 -2.45 -16.25
N ALA A 260 0.34 -3.25 -16.09
CA ALA A 260 -0.49 -3.36 -14.89
C ALA A 260 -0.61 -4.87 -14.55
N PRO A 261 0.31 -5.38 -13.72
CA PRO A 261 0.44 -6.79 -13.39
C PRO A 261 -0.63 -7.29 -12.41
#